data_AF-A0A5B0MQH4-F1
#
_entry.id   AF-A0A5B0MQH4-F1
#
_cell.length_a   1.000
_cell.length_b   1.000
_cell.length_c   1.000
_cell.angle_alpha   90.00
_cell.angle_beta   90.00
_cell.angle_gamma   90.00
#
_symmetry.space_group_name_H-M   'P 1'
#
loop_
_entity.id
_entity.type
_entity.pdbx_description
1 polymer ?
#
loop_
_entity_poly.entity_id
_entity_poly.type
_entity_poly.pdbx_seq_one_letter_code
_entity_poly.pdbx_strand_id
1 'polypeptide(L)'
;RTQTEVSFCKCQSDQVRLIRMGYIGGSPKFPRTAFSIRLLRFHHIIWKHCAVSITPFSKALDEFLDSNNPLILVSPPTLQSESCYTTRQWRQTISAAIDAYREMIRRGQIISEELLQMGPMDKLANICPKCYGPPVPGKTPDEPDYIVCMDGNFQHRRHLAASQELHQSRKPNTLFISPAEVQEMELSMVSSRNTLAADETLDRCTEQHTAANDTRGAATWKACDDTGIFGLACRHDQILRLINIVQSGEKLVALDLRSSHHNDTGKTNSVRLLLDRGKQVEEAMKTALEKLKEIEDNFGHSTVYLADQWIRQRECQLSAMETESERDMMRQVEELVELEDQLRDTHDTIVSLRAKRRRDRTSEEQRQLHGLPDTVVSLEEQIDQVISELGSEAFRGLPGASDAETKALIRLKVSKSKLYEAKVGVLEVQKRWDQRGSGTRMQARFKKLMSSKVKLLKSKWTSYCNRATIYNENYMPEIDVGTPTFEEIKSMGLDDHFWDMGSLLHPNEPWAIDPNVREGIDALLTSTHCQDELRRISREARQAVKWAIDRSNSLENLYDLLDPVCLLLTSQKSQSSFDDMERQLL
;
A
#
# COMPACT_ATOMS: atom_id res chain seq x y z
N ARG A 1 20.27 28.41 -34.48
CA ARG A 1 19.85 27.11 -35.09
C ARG A 1 20.73 26.92 -36.32
N THR A 2 21.33 25.75 -36.51
CA THR A 2 22.26 25.48 -37.63
C THR A 2 21.77 24.28 -38.42
N GLN A 3 22.07 24.26 -39.72
CA GLN A 3 21.82 23.12 -40.59
C GLN A 3 23.16 22.42 -40.86
N THR A 4 23.15 21.09 -40.84
CA THR A 4 24.34 20.29 -41.12
C THR A 4 23.91 19.08 -41.92
N GLU A 5 24.70 18.75 -42.95
CA GLU A 5 24.44 17.59 -43.79
C GLU A 5 24.89 16.31 -43.08
N VAL A 6 24.04 15.29 -43.11
CA VAL A 6 24.30 13.98 -42.50
C VAL A 6 24.23 12.92 -43.59
N SER A 7 25.35 12.24 -43.81
CA SER A 7 25.43 11.14 -44.78
C SER A 7 25.03 9.80 -44.15
N PHE A 8 24.21 9.05 -44.88
CA PHE A 8 23.79 7.69 -44.57
C PHE A 8 24.41 6.70 -45.58
N CYS A 9 24.75 5.50 -45.14
CA CYS A 9 25.40 4.46 -45.94
C CYS A 9 24.62 3.16 -45.81
N LYS A 10 24.50 2.37 -46.89
CA LYS A 10 23.87 1.04 -46.84
C LYS A 10 24.60 0.04 -45.92
N CYS A 11 25.85 0.31 -45.59
CA CYS A 11 26.70 -0.50 -44.73
C CYS A 11 26.27 -0.53 -43.26
N GLN A 12 25.48 0.45 -42.80
CA GLN A 12 25.02 0.56 -41.42
C GLN A 12 23.60 1.11 -41.40
N SER A 13 22.74 0.62 -40.51
CA SER A 13 21.38 1.19 -40.43
C SER A 13 21.42 2.65 -39.96
N ASP A 14 20.50 3.46 -40.51
CA ASP A 14 20.40 4.89 -40.21
C ASP A 14 20.32 5.16 -38.70
N GLN A 15 19.63 4.30 -37.96
CA GLN A 15 19.49 4.42 -36.51
C GLN A 15 20.82 4.25 -35.78
N VAL A 16 21.65 3.27 -36.16
CA VAL A 16 22.95 3.07 -35.49
C VAL A 16 23.90 4.22 -35.84
N ARG A 17 23.83 4.77 -37.05
CA ARG A 17 24.55 6.00 -37.41
C ARG A 17 24.11 7.18 -36.56
N LEU A 18 22.80 7.40 -36.41
CA LEU A 18 22.25 8.47 -35.55
C LEU A 18 22.67 8.32 -34.09
N ILE A 19 22.64 7.10 -33.54
CA ILE A 19 23.05 6.84 -32.15
C ILE A 19 24.53 7.19 -31.95
N ARG A 20 25.41 6.82 -32.89
CA ARG A 20 26.83 7.22 -32.86
C ARG A 20 27.02 8.74 -32.88
N MET A 21 26.08 9.47 -33.48
CA MET A 21 26.06 10.93 -33.50
C MET A 21 25.35 11.55 -32.28
N GLY A 22 24.84 10.73 -31.35
CA GLY A 22 24.14 11.19 -30.15
C GLY A 22 22.64 11.43 -30.33
N TYR A 23 22.00 10.84 -31.34
CA TYR A 23 20.58 11.01 -31.66
C TYR A 23 19.83 9.67 -31.73
N ILE A 24 18.52 9.70 -31.48
CA ILE A 24 17.60 8.58 -31.72
C ILE A 24 16.53 9.05 -32.71
N GLY A 25 16.37 8.31 -33.80
CA GLY A 25 15.36 8.64 -34.82
C GLY A 25 13.94 8.29 -34.35
N GLY A 26 12.96 9.11 -34.70
CA GLY A 26 11.55 8.89 -34.38
C GLY A 26 10.84 7.81 -35.19
N SER A 27 11.53 7.15 -36.13
CA SER A 27 11.04 5.96 -36.85
C SER A 27 12.17 4.96 -37.11
N PRO A 28 11.93 3.65 -37.01
CA PRO A 28 13.00 2.64 -37.07
C PRO A 28 13.69 2.55 -38.44
N LYS A 29 12.97 2.84 -39.52
CA LYS A 29 13.48 2.90 -40.90
C LYS A 29 13.32 4.32 -41.43
N PHE A 30 14.35 4.81 -42.15
CA PHE A 30 14.37 6.12 -42.80
C PHE A 30 13.89 7.28 -41.91
N PRO A 31 14.57 7.53 -40.77
CA PRO A 31 14.16 8.56 -39.81
C PRO A 31 14.16 9.96 -40.43
N ARG A 32 12.97 10.58 -40.52
CA ARG A 32 12.80 11.98 -40.97
C ARG A 32 12.98 13.01 -39.86
N THR A 33 12.91 12.56 -38.60
CA THR A 33 13.11 13.36 -37.39
C THR A 33 13.96 12.54 -36.43
N ALA A 34 14.94 13.17 -35.79
CA ALA A 34 15.74 12.56 -34.74
C ALA A 34 15.87 13.52 -33.55
N PHE A 35 15.97 12.96 -32.36
CA PHE A 35 16.07 13.71 -31.10
C PHE A 35 17.38 13.39 -30.43
N SER A 36 18.02 14.38 -29.81
CA SER A 36 19.26 14.13 -29.09
C SER A 36 19.00 13.21 -27.90
N ILE A 37 19.93 12.29 -27.63
CA ILE A 37 19.86 11.40 -26.46
C ILE A 37 19.81 12.24 -25.17
N ARG A 38 20.45 13.42 -25.16
CA ARG A 38 20.41 14.38 -24.04
C ARG A 38 18.98 14.89 -23.78
N LEU A 39 18.22 15.24 -24.84
CA LEU A 39 16.83 15.68 -24.71
C LEU A 39 15.94 14.55 -24.18
N LEU A 40 16.12 13.33 -24.69
CA LEU A 40 15.35 12.15 -24.26
C LEU A 40 15.65 11.79 -22.80
N ARG A 41 16.92 11.86 -22.38
CA ARG A 41 17.34 11.72 -20.98
C ARG A 41 16.70 12.78 -20.10
N PHE A 42 16.72 14.04 -20.54
CA PHE A 42 16.10 15.15 -19.80
C PHE A 42 14.60 14.94 -19.61
N HIS A 43 13.89 14.59 -20.68
CA HIS A 43 12.48 14.23 -20.60
C HIS A 43 12.23 13.05 -19.64
N HIS A 44 13.05 12.00 -19.70
CA HIS A 44 12.93 10.85 -18.80
C HIS A 44 13.09 11.25 -17.32
N ILE A 45 14.04 12.13 -17.00
CA ILE A 45 14.26 12.64 -15.64
C ILE A 45 13.09 13.53 -15.20
N ILE A 46 12.66 14.49 -16.02
CA ILE A 46 11.47 15.31 -15.70
C ILE A 46 10.25 14.42 -15.50
N TRP A 47 10.07 13.41 -16.34
CA TRP A 47 8.97 12.49 -16.21
C TRP A 47 9.01 11.73 -14.87
N LYS A 48 10.20 11.30 -14.41
CA LYS A 48 10.37 10.63 -13.11
C LYS A 48 9.96 11.51 -11.92
N HIS A 49 10.30 12.80 -11.96
CA HIS A 49 10.07 13.71 -10.84
C HIS A 49 8.74 14.48 -10.92
N CYS A 50 8.22 14.71 -12.13
CA CYS A 50 7.11 15.62 -12.38
C CYS A 50 5.95 14.97 -13.15
N ALA A 51 6.07 13.71 -13.58
CA ALA A 51 5.06 12.99 -14.35
C ALA A 51 4.54 13.76 -15.59
N VAL A 52 5.40 14.56 -16.23
CA VAL A 52 5.04 15.38 -17.39
C VAL A 52 4.56 14.50 -18.53
N SER A 53 3.33 14.74 -19.00
CA SER A 53 2.81 14.01 -20.15
C SER A 53 3.45 14.49 -21.46
N ILE A 54 3.53 13.59 -22.44
CA ILE A 54 4.21 13.85 -23.71
C ILE A 54 3.56 15.02 -24.47
N THR A 55 2.24 15.17 -24.38
CA THR A 55 1.51 16.22 -25.12
C THR A 55 1.91 17.63 -24.68
N PRO A 56 1.81 18.02 -23.39
CA PRO A 56 2.39 19.27 -22.89
C PRO A 56 3.87 19.45 -23.24
N PHE A 57 4.68 18.40 -23.10
CA PHE A 57 6.10 18.49 -23.43
C PHE A 57 6.34 18.79 -24.92
N SER A 58 5.58 18.17 -25.82
CA SER A 58 5.66 18.45 -27.26
C SER A 58 5.25 19.89 -27.60
N LYS A 59 4.24 20.44 -26.90
CA LYS A 59 3.82 21.85 -27.09
C LYS A 59 4.88 22.83 -26.57
N ALA A 60 5.49 22.52 -25.43
CA ALA A 60 6.60 23.32 -24.90
C ALA A 60 7.81 23.29 -25.84
N LEU A 61 8.09 22.15 -26.49
CA LEU A 61 9.12 22.05 -27.53
C LEU A 61 8.76 22.89 -28.77
N ASP A 62 7.51 22.88 -29.22
CA ASP A 62 7.04 23.75 -30.31
C ASP A 62 7.28 25.22 -30.02
N GLU A 63 6.93 25.67 -28.81
CA GLU A 63 7.12 27.05 -28.38
C GLU A 63 8.61 27.41 -28.26
N PHE A 64 9.41 26.56 -27.62
CA PHE A 64 10.84 26.78 -27.43
C PHE A 64 11.64 26.77 -28.76
N LEU A 65 11.24 25.94 -29.71
CA LEU A 65 11.90 25.83 -31.02
C LEU A 65 11.38 26.83 -32.05
N ASP A 66 10.47 27.72 -31.68
CA ASP A 66 9.69 28.57 -32.58
C ASP A 66 9.13 27.74 -33.73
N SER A 67 8.04 27.01 -33.53
CA SER A 67 7.49 26.02 -34.48
C SER A 67 7.34 26.51 -35.93
N ASN A 68 7.22 27.82 -36.15
CA ASN A 68 7.17 28.48 -37.45
C ASN A 68 8.55 28.79 -38.08
N ASN A 69 9.65 28.35 -37.47
CA ASN A 69 10.98 28.61 -37.97
C ASN A 69 11.19 27.87 -39.31
N PRO A 70 11.65 28.56 -40.37
CA PRO A 70 11.81 27.96 -41.70
C PRO A 70 12.67 26.69 -41.73
N LEU A 71 13.59 26.52 -40.77
CA LEU A 71 14.48 25.36 -40.69
C LEU A 71 13.79 24.07 -40.21
N ILE A 72 12.61 24.13 -39.60
CA ILE A 72 11.93 22.97 -39.01
C ILE A 72 10.58 22.64 -39.66
N LEU A 73 10.08 23.52 -40.53
CA LEU A 73 8.85 23.33 -41.31
C LEU A 73 8.94 22.10 -42.22
N VAL A 74 7.78 21.48 -42.49
CA VAL A 74 7.66 20.29 -43.34
C VAL A 74 6.63 20.50 -44.45
N SER A 75 6.91 19.94 -45.62
CA SER A 75 5.95 19.85 -46.72
C SER A 75 4.88 18.79 -46.39
N PRO A 76 3.58 19.10 -46.55
CA PRO A 76 2.51 18.16 -46.30
C PRO A 76 2.55 16.98 -47.27
N PRO A 77 2.14 15.76 -46.86
CA PRO A 77 2.24 14.57 -47.70
C PRO A 77 1.30 14.55 -48.92
N THR A 78 0.26 15.41 -48.95
CA THR A 78 -0.94 15.21 -49.78
C THR A 78 -1.25 16.28 -50.82
N LEU A 79 -0.45 17.33 -50.98
CA LEU A 79 -0.70 18.37 -52.00
C LEU A 79 0.60 18.71 -52.74
N GLN A 80 0.65 18.37 -54.03
CA GLN A 80 1.74 18.72 -54.95
C GLN A 80 1.55 20.10 -55.60
N SER A 81 0.52 20.87 -55.24
CA SER A 81 0.34 22.24 -55.72
C SER A 81 0.31 23.23 -54.55
N GLU A 82 1.16 24.24 -54.68
CA GLU A 82 1.43 25.36 -53.76
C GLU A 82 2.25 25.02 -52.51
N SER A 83 3.24 25.87 -52.24
CA SER A 83 4.22 25.82 -51.15
C SER A 83 3.56 26.05 -49.78
N CYS A 84 2.66 25.17 -49.38
CA CYS A 84 2.07 25.15 -48.05
C CYS A 84 3.02 24.39 -47.13
N TYR A 85 3.65 25.09 -46.19
CA TYR A 85 4.49 24.49 -45.16
C TYR A 85 3.68 24.34 -43.88
N THR A 86 3.87 23.23 -43.17
CA THR A 86 3.20 22.97 -41.89
C THR A 86 4.20 22.77 -40.77
N THR A 87 3.78 23.06 -39.53
CA THR A 87 4.59 22.79 -38.34
C THR A 87 4.77 21.29 -38.16
N ARG A 88 5.93 20.90 -37.63
CA ARG A 88 6.28 19.49 -37.47
C ARG A 88 5.49 18.88 -36.30
N GLN A 89 4.85 17.74 -36.53
CA GLN A 89 4.13 17.01 -35.50
C GLN A 89 5.09 16.21 -34.60
N TRP A 90 5.53 16.80 -33.49
CA TRP A 90 6.51 16.16 -32.58
C TRP A 90 5.94 14.98 -31.81
N ARG A 91 4.68 15.05 -31.37
CA ARG A 91 4.10 14.15 -30.37
C ARG A 91 4.33 12.66 -30.68
N GLN A 92 4.08 12.24 -31.91
CA GLN A 92 4.24 10.83 -32.31
C GLN A 92 5.71 10.43 -32.40
N THR A 93 6.51 11.24 -33.10
CA THR A 93 7.93 10.95 -33.33
C THR A 93 8.75 10.98 -32.04
N ILE A 94 8.45 11.91 -31.13
CA ILE A 94 9.11 11.98 -29.82
C ILE A 94 8.66 10.84 -28.91
N SER A 95 7.39 10.43 -28.95
CA SER A 95 6.92 9.27 -28.18
C SER A 95 7.68 8.01 -28.57
N ALA A 96 7.84 7.76 -29.87
CA ALA A 96 8.61 6.62 -30.37
C ALA A 96 10.09 6.69 -29.95
N ALA A 97 10.71 7.87 -30.00
CA ALA A 97 12.10 8.05 -29.58
C ALA A 97 12.28 7.88 -28.04
N ILE A 98 11.33 8.36 -27.23
CA ILE A 98 11.31 8.15 -25.77
C ILE A 98 11.19 6.67 -25.45
N ASP A 99 10.29 5.95 -26.14
CA ASP A 99 10.12 4.52 -25.96
C ASP A 99 11.39 3.75 -26.32
N ALA A 100 12.03 4.07 -27.44
CA ALA A 100 13.31 3.48 -27.83
C ALA A 100 14.42 3.77 -26.81
N TYR A 101 14.47 5.00 -26.27
CA TYR A 101 15.41 5.36 -25.22
C TYR A 101 15.18 4.57 -23.92
N ARG A 102 13.93 4.39 -23.50
CA ARG A 102 13.58 3.59 -22.31
C ARG A 102 13.88 2.11 -22.52
N GLU A 103 13.63 1.58 -23.70
CA GLU A 103 14.01 0.21 -24.07
C GLU A 103 15.54 0.03 -24.03
N MET A 104 16.31 1.02 -24.46
CA MET A 104 17.77 1.00 -24.34
C MET A 104 18.22 0.94 -22.87
N ILE A 105 17.58 1.69 -21.96
CA ILE A 105 17.84 1.59 -20.51
C ILE A 105 17.53 0.18 -20.00
N ARG A 106 16.37 -0.38 -20.35
CA ARG A 106 15.94 -1.72 -19.94
C ARG A 106 16.92 -2.80 -20.42
N ARG A 107 17.35 -2.74 -21.67
CA ARG A 107 18.37 -3.66 -22.22
C ARG A 107 19.71 -3.51 -21.52
N GLY A 108 20.10 -2.29 -21.15
CA GLY A 108 21.31 -2.07 -20.34
C GLY A 108 21.25 -2.78 -18.98
N GLN A 109 20.08 -2.77 -18.32
CA GLN A 109 19.87 -3.52 -17.08
C GLN A 109 19.98 -5.03 -17.28
N ILE A 110 19.35 -5.58 -18.33
CA ILE A 110 19.43 -7.01 -18.66
C ILE A 110 20.87 -7.44 -18.92
N ILE A 111 21.60 -6.69 -19.75
CA ILE A 111 23.02 -6.97 -20.04
C ILE A 111 23.83 -6.92 -18.75
N SER A 112 23.56 -5.96 -17.85
CA SER A 112 24.23 -5.91 -16.56
C SER A 112 23.95 -7.17 -15.74
N GLU A 113 22.68 -7.56 -15.60
CA GLU A 113 22.28 -8.78 -14.87
C GLU A 113 22.95 -10.04 -15.42
N GLU A 114 23.03 -10.18 -16.75
CA GLU A 114 23.68 -11.30 -17.43
C GLU A 114 25.20 -11.31 -17.20
N LEU A 115 25.87 -10.18 -17.40
CA LEU A 115 27.32 -10.06 -17.20
C LEU A 115 27.75 -10.36 -15.77
N LEU A 116 26.89 -10.03 -14.81
CA LEU A 116 27.12 -10.24 -13.39
C LEU A 116 26.61 -11.59 -12.88
N GLN A 117 26.03 -12.40 -13.77
CA GLN A 117 25.48 -13.72 -13.45
C GLN A 117 24.50 -13.67 -12.27
N MET A 118 23.67 -12.63 -12.23
CA MET A 118 22.79 -12.36 -11.09
C MET A 118 21.70 -13.42 -10.96
N GLY A 119 21.70 -14.15 -9.85
CA GLY A 119 20.63 -15.06 -9.48
C GLY A 119 19.36 -14.33 -9.00
N PRO A 120 18.26 -15.04 -8.72
CA PRO A 120 17.02 -14.44 -8.23
C PRO A 120 17.21 -13.59 -6.96
N MET A 121 18.04 -14.06 -6.03
CA MET A 121 18.36 -13.32 -4.80
C MET A 121 19.17 -12.06 -5.08
N ASP A 122 20.15 -12.10 -5.99
CA ASP A 122 20.93 -10.92 -6.36
C ASP A 122 20.07 -9.83 -7.00
N LYS A 123 19.05 -10.24 -7.79
CA LYS A 123 18.07 -9.31 -8.37
C LYS A 123 17.22 -8.65 -7.28
N LEU A 124 16.80 -9.39 -6.25
CA LEU A 124 16.12 -8.81 -5.09
C LEU A 124 17.05 -7.92 -4.26
N ALA A 125 18.32 -8.30 -4.09
CA ALA A 125 19.34 -7.50 -3.42
C ALA A 125 19.60 -6.18 -4.16
N ASN A 126 19.55 -6.20 -5.49
CA ASN A 126 19.64 -5.00 -6.32
C ASN A 126 18.38 -4.10 -6.25
N ILE A 127 17.28 -4.58 -5.66
CA ILE A 127 16.13 -3.76 -5.27
C ILE A 127 16.30 -3.26 -3.84
N CYS A 128 16.45 -4.17 -2.87
CA CYS A 128 16.68 -3.85 -1.47
C CYS A 128 17.88 -4.62 -0.90
N PRO A 129 19.08 -4.02 -0.85
CA PRO A 129 20.26 -4.71 -0.33
C PRO A 129 20.21 -4.89 1.19
N LYS A 130 19.35 -4.14 1.88
CA LYS A 130 19.13 -4.23 3.33
C LYS A 130 18.42 -5.54 3.71
N CYS A 131 17.42 -5.95 2.94
CA CYS A 131 16.66 -7.19 3.16
C CYS A 131 17.31 -8.41 2.51
N TYR A 132 17.82 -8.25 1.29
CA TYR A 132 18.16 -9.38 0.41
C TYR A 132 19.65 -9.43 0.05
N GLY A 133 20.47 -8.54 0.62
CA GLY A 133 21.92 -8.60 0.45
C GLY A 133 22.53 -9.88 1.05
N PRO A 134 23.82 -10.12 0.86
CA PRO A 134 24.49 -11.31 1.36
C PRO A 134 24.34 -11.46 2.88
N PRO A 135 24.01 -12.66 3.40
CA PRO A 135 23.74 -12.85 4.81
C PRO A 135 24.96 -12.47 5.66
N VAL A 136 24.69 -11.89 6.83
CA VAL A 136 25.69 -11.50 7.82
C VAL A 136 25.31 -12.10 9.18
N PRO A 137 26.27 -12.37 10.07
CA PRO A 137 25.98 -12.91 11.39
C PRO A 137 25.15 -11.92 12.24
N GLY A 138 24.39 -12.49 13.19
CA GLY A 138 23.60 -11.75 14.17
C GLY A 138 22.07 -11.85 14.02
N LYS A 139 21.56 -12.70 13.14
CA LYS A 139 20.13 -13.07 13.10
C LYS A 139 19.80 -14.04 14.24
N THR A 140 18.72 -13.78 14.97
CA THR A 140 18.22 -14.74 15.98
C THR A 140 17.36 -15.83 15.31
N PRO A 141 17.28 -17.04 15.89
CA PRO A 141 16.50 -18.15 15.32
C PRO A 141 15.02 -17.81 15.10
N ASP A 142 14.42 -17.05 16.02
CA ASP A 142 13.00 -16.69 16.00
C ASP A 142 12.67 -15.52 15.04
N GLU A 143 13.70 -14.88 14.46
CA GLU A 143 13.49 -13.75 13.58
C GLU A 143 13.13 -14.21 12.16
N PRO A 144 12.12 -13.61 11.50
CA PRO A 144 11.80 -13.93 10.11
C PRO A 144 12.98 -13.62 9.18
N ASP A 145 13.17 -14.44 8.14
CA ASP A 145 14.14 -14.18 7.07
C ASP A 145 13.78 -12.95 6.26
N TYR A 146 12.49 -12.81 5.92
CA TYR A 146 11.98 -11.75 5.08
C TYR A 146 10.66 -11.23 5.62
N ILE A 147 10.51 -9.90 5.64
CA ILE A 147 9.28 -9.22 6.01
C ILE A 147 8.79 -8.48 4.79
N VAL A 148 7.62 -8.89 4.30
CA VAL A 148 6.97 -8.33 3.13
C VAL A 148 5.53 -7.95 3.44
N CYS A 149 5.06 -6.88 2.83
CA CYS A 149 3.68 -6.44 2.87
C CYS A 149 3.05 -6.59 1.48
N MET A 150 1.79 -7.01 1.45
CA MET A 150 1.00 -7.20 0.25
C MET A 150 -0.30 -6.43 0.37
N ASP A 151 -0.69 -5.70 -0.67
CA ASP A 151 -1.96 -4.97 -0.69
C ASP A 151 -2.53 -4.83 -2.11
N GLY A 152 -3.86 -4.73 -2.18
CA GLY A 152 -4.64 -4.60 -3.42
C GLY A 152 -5.38 -3.27 -3.51
N ASN A 153 -5.21 -2.55 -4.61
CA ASN A 153 -5.87 -1.28 -4.90
C ASN A 153 -6.80 -1.36 -6.12
N PHE A 154 -8.11 -1.26 -5.88
CA PHE A 154 -9.17 -1.30 -6.92
C PHE A 154 -9.58 0.06 -7.49
N GLN A 155 -8.84 1.12 -7.17
CA GLN A 155 -9.10 2.47 -7.70
C GLN A 155 -8.34 2.74 -9.01
N HIS A 156 -7.33 1.93 -9.35
CA HIS A 156 -6.58 2.04 -10.61
C HIS A 156 -7.26 1.22 -11.70
N ARG A 157 -8.39 1.75 -12.18
CA ARG A 157 -9.17 1.13 -13.26
C ARG A 157 -8.81 1.72 -14.61
N ARG A 158 -8.76 0.88 -15.62
CA ARG A 158 -8.54 1.30 -17.01
C ARG A 158 -9.71 0.87 -17.87
N HIS A 159 -10.26 1.80 -18.66
CA HIS A 159 -11.36 1.51 -19.57
C HIS A 159 -10.85 0.85 -20.87
N LEU A 160 -11.55 -0.17 -21.37
CA LEU A 160 -11.16 -0.94 -22.56
C LEU A 160 -10.95 -0.05 -23.82
N ALA A 161 -11.79 0.97 -23.99
CA ALA A 161 -11.66 1.94 -25.09
C ALA A 161 -10.35 2.75 -25.09
N ALA A 162 -9.67 2.85 -23.93
CA ALA A 162 -8.36 3.48 -23.82
C ALA A 162 -7.19 2.50 -24.09
N SER A 163 -7.49 1.26 -24.48
CA SER A 163 -6.53 0.19 -24.75
C SER A 163 -6.15 0.05 -26.22
N GLN A 164 -6.25 1.13 -27.02
CA GLN A 164 -5.66 1.15 -28.36
C GLN A 164 -4.13 0.94 -28.27
N GLU A 165 -3.70 -0.25 -28.67
CA GLU A 165 -2.31 -0.70 -28.65
C GLU A 165 -1.53 -0.01 -29.76
N LEU A 166 -0.41 0.63 -29.41
CA LEU A 166 0.51 1.21 -30.38
C LEU A 166 1.70 0.28 -30.70
N HIS A 167 1.75 -0.94 -30.17
CA HIS A 167 2.59 -2.08 -30.63
C HIS A 167 2.49 -3.26 -29.63
N GLN A 168 2.25 -4.46 -30.14
CA GLN A 168 2.01 -5.74 -29.42
C GLN A 168 3.24 -6.44 -28.83
N SER A 169 4.33 -5.73 -28.54
CA SER A 169 5.50 -6.42 -27.97
C SER A 169 6.29 -5.49 -27.09
N ARG A 170 5.90 -5.41 -25.82
CA ARG A 170 6.79 -5.01 -24.76
C ARG A 170 6.77 -6.16 -23.76
N LYS A 171 7.96 -6.70 -23.46
CA LYS A 171 8.09 -7.65 -22.36
C LYS A 171 7.73 -6.88 -21.09
N PRO A 172 7.02 -7.51 -20.14
CA PRO A 172 6.65 -6.85 -18.91
C PRO A 172 7.89 -6.30 -18.23
N ASN A 173 7.74 -5.09 -17.71
CA ASN A 173 8.79 -4.42 -16.97
C ASN A 173 9.21 -5.29 -15.76
N THR A 174 10.43 -5.10 -15.26
CA THR A 174 11.06 -6.00 -14.27
C THR A 174 10.25 -6.22 -12.98
N LEU A 175 9.36 -5.29 -12.60
CA LEU A 175 8.53 -5.41 -11.41
C LEU A 175 7.16 -6.04 -11.67
N PHE A 176 6.62 -5.93 -12.89
CA PHE A 176 5.32 -6.49 -13.22
C PHE A 176 5.43 -7.96 -13.61
N ILE A 177 4.62 -8.80 -12.98
CA ILE A 177 4.50 -10.20 -13.39
C ILE A 177 3.66 -10.26 -14.67
N SER A 178 4.10 -11.06 -15.64
CA SER A 178 3.39 -11.18 -16.91
C SER A 178 2.01 -11.82 -16.73
N PRO A 179 1.00 -11.46 -17.54
CA PRO A 179 -0.29 -12.13 -17.51
C PRO A 179 -0.19 -13.65 -17.71
N ALA A 180 0.77 -14.10 -18.52
CA ALA A 180 1.03 -15.53 -18.75
C ALA A 180 1.53 -16.23 -17.47
N GLU A 181 2.51 -15.65 -16.77
CA GLU A 181 3.01 -16.19 -15.49
C GLU A 181 1.92 -16.17 -14.41
N VAL A 182 1.05 -15.16 -14.39
CA VAL A 182 -0.11 -15.11 -13.47
C VAL A 182 -1.08 -16.25 -13.77
N GLN A 183 -1.39 -16.50 -15.03
CA GLN A 183 -2.23 -17.62 -15.45
C GLN A 183 -1.60 -18.97 -15.12
N GLU A 184 -0.28 -19.12 -15.29
CA GLU A 184 0.46 -20.32 -14.90
C GLU A 184 0.41 -20.55 -13.38
N MET A 185 0.57 -19.49 -12.58
CA MET A 185 0.41 -19.56 -11.13
C MET A 185 -1.00 -20.01 -10.73
N GLU A 186 -2.04 -19.45 -11.35
CA GLU A 186 -3.43 -19.86 -11.12
C GLU A 186 -3.64 -21.35 -11.45
N LEU A 187 -3.18 -21.80 -12.62
CA LEU A 187 -3.26 -23.21 -13.03
C LEU A 187 -2.54 -24.14 -12.04
N SER A 188 -1.37 -23.74 -11.54
CA SER A 188 -0.61 -24.52 -10.55
C SER A 188 -1.33 -24.63 -9.20
N MET A 189 -2.03 -23.57 -8.78
CA MET A 189 -2.82 -23.57 -7.55
C MET A 189 -4.07 -24.44 -7.69
N VAL A 190 -4.76 -24.39 -8.83
CA VAL A 190 -5.92 -25.27 -9.11
C VAL A 190 -5.50 -26.75 -9.14
N SER A 191 -4.34 -27.06 -9.74
CA SER A 191 -3.79 -28.42 -9.73
C SER A 191 -3.47 -28.91 -8.31
N SER A 192 -2.99 -28.02 -7.42
CA SER A 192 -2.66 -28.35 -6.03
C SER A 192 -3.90 -28.46 -5.13
N ARG A 193 -4.96 -27.70 -5.44
CA ARG A 193 -6.27 -27.80 -4.76
C ARG A 193 -6.99 -29.10 -5.13
N ASN A 194 -6.87 -29.57 -6.37
CA ASN A 194 -7.50 -30.83 -6.78
C ASN A 194 -6.90 -32.08 -6.10
N THR A 195 -5.71 -31.99 -5.49
CA THR A 195 -5.12 -33.07 -4.67
C THR A 195 -5.54 -33.04 -3.20
N LEU A 196 -6.14 -31.95 -2.72
CA LEU A 196 -6.67 -31.81 -1.37
C LEU A 196 -8.21 -31.70 -1.48
N ALA A 197 -8.89 -32.83 -1.32
CA ALA A 197 -10.35 -32.90 -1.46
C ALA A 197 -11.06 -31.85 -0.58
N ALA A 198 -11.91 -31.06 -1.25
CA ALA A 198 -13.08 -30.33 -0.75
C ALA A 198 -13.04 -29.79 0.70
N ASP A 199 -12.77 -28.50 0.82
CA ASP A 199 -13.60 -27.66 1.70
C ASP A 199 -13.95 -26.38 0.93
N GLU A 200 -15.20 -26.30 0.49
CA GLU A 200 -15.79 -25.14 -0.19
C GLU A 200 -16.22 -24.06 0.81
N THR A 201 -15.77 -24.13 2.06
CA THR A 201 -15.86 -23.00 2.97
C THR A 201 -14.88 -21.92 2.51
N LEU A 202 -15.41 -20.77 2.09
CA LEU A 202 -14.64 -19.56 1.86
C LEU A 202 -13.67 -19.37 3.05
N ASP A 203 -12.36 -19.42 2.80
CA ASP A 203 -11.35 -19.25 3.85
C ASP A 203 -11.66 -17.98 4.64
N ARG A 204 -11.70 -18.06 5.98
CA ARG A 204 -11.98 -16.95 6.92
C ARG A 204 -11.16 -15.69 6.61
N CYS A 205 -9.99 -15.85 6.00
CA CYS A 205 -9.15 -14.75 5.50
C CYS A 205 -9.83 -13.94 4.38
N THR A 206 -10.54 -14.61 3.47
CA THR A 206 -11.22 -14.04 2.29
C THR A 206 -12.35 -13.08 2.67
N GLU A 207 -13.11 -13.40 3.73
CA GLU A 207 -14.22 -12.57 4.20
C GLU A 207 -13.75 -11.30 4.93
N GLN A 208 -12.60 -11.38 5.61
CA GLN A 208 -12.05 -10.26 6.40
C GLN A 208 -11.33 -9.21 5.54
N HIS A 209 -10.77 -9.59 4.39
CA HIS A 209 -10.10 -8.66 3.50
C HIS A 209 -11.05 -8.13 2.40
N THR A 210 -11.34 -6.82 2.41
CA THR A 210 -12.20 -6.17 1.39
C THR A 210 -11.69 -6.37 -0.04
N ALA A 211 -10.40 -6.62 -0.21
CA ALA A 211 -9.78 -6.94 -1.50
C ALA A 211 -10.05 -8.37 -1.99
N ALA A 212 -10.27 -9.30 -1.06
CA ALA A 212 -10.53 -10.71 -1.34
C ALA A 212 -12.04 -11.02 -1.43
N ASN A 213 -12.90 -10.13 -0.91
CA ASN A 213 -14.35 -10.27 -0.99
C ASN A 213 -14.86 -10.06 -2.44
N ASP A 214 -15.34 -11.16 -3.04
CA ASP A 214 -15.66 -11.33 -4.46
C ASP A 214 -16.98 -10.68 -4.91
N THR A 215 -17.59 -9.84 -4.06
CA THR A 215 -18.81 -9.06 -4.40
C THR A 215 -18.62 -8.08 -5.56
N ARG A 216 -17.39 -7.89 -6.06
CA ARG A 216 -17.03 -7.00 -7.18
C ARG A 216 -16.43 -7.76 -8.37
N GLY A 217 -17.09 -8.84 -8.79
CA GLY A 217 -16.65 -9.66 -9.92
C GLY A 217 -16.74 -9.00 -11.31
N ALA A 218 -16.37 -9.77 -12.34
CA ALA A 218 -16.31 -9.35 -13.75
C ALA A 218 -17.60 -8.70 -14.28
N ALA A 219 -18.76 -9.02 -13.71
CA ALA A 219 -20.04 -8.45 -14.08
C ALA A 219 -20.16 -6.94 -13.77
N THR A 220 -19.50 -6.45 -12.72
CA THR A 220 -19.53 -5.03 -12.31
C THR A 220 -18.62 -4.16 -13.19
N TRP A 221 -17.61 -4.74 -13.81
CA TRP A 221 -16.53 -4.01 -14.50
C TRP A 221 -16.33 -4.40 -15.97
N LYS A 222 -17.37 -4.89 -16.66
CA LYS A 222 -17.31 -5.37 -18.06
C LYS A 222 -16.67 -4.41 -19.09
N ALA A 223 -16.59 -3.11 -18.78
CA ALA A 223 -15.98 -2.10 -19.65
C ALA A 223 -14.53 -1.72 -19.25
N CYS A 224 -13.98 -2.36 -18.22
CA CYS A 224 -12.62 -2.15 -17.73
C CYS A 224 -11.69 -3.28 -18.19
N ASP A 225 -10.50 -2.89 -18.63
CA ASP A 225 -9.38 -3.76 -19.01
C ASP A 225 -8.61 -4.20 -17.75
N ASP A 226 -8.27 -3.24 -16.88
CA ASP A 226 -7.73 -3.47 -15.54
C ASP A 226 -8.73 -3.00 -14.48
N THR A 227 -8.95 -3.79 -13.42
CA THR A 227 -9.84 -3.46 -12.29
C THR A 227 -9.12 -2.99 -11.03
N GLY A 228 -7.79 -3.20 -10.98
CA GLY A 228 -6.94 -2.78 -9.88
C GLY A 228 -5.50 -3.24 -10.03
N ILE A 229 -4.70 -3.03 -8.99
CA ILE A 229 -3.30 -3.46 -8.89
C ILE A 229 -3.08 -4.12 -7.54
N PHE A 230 -2.33 -5.21 -7.54
CA PHE A 230 -1.82 -5.86 -6.34
C PHE A 230 -0.31 -5.64 -6.27
N GLY A 231 0.20 -5.26 -5.11
CA GLY A 231 1.61 -4.96 -4.92
C GLY A 231 2.21 -5.70 -3.73
N LEU A 232 3.48 -6.06 -3.90
CA LEU A 232 4.33 -6.66 -2.88
C LEU A 232 5.51 -5.71 -2.62
N ALA A 233 5.71 -5.31 -1.37
CA ALA A 233 6.85 -4.49 -0.95
C ALA A 233 7.57 -5.11 0.26
N CYS A 234 8.86 -4.80 0.44
CA CYS A 234 9.57 -5.15 1.67
C CYS A 234 9.31 -4.13 2.77
N ARG A 235 9.75 -4.44 4.01
CA ARG A 235 9.68 -3.53 5.17
C ARG A 235 10.37 -2.16 5.01
N HIS A 236 11.20 -1.97 3.99
CA HIS A 236 11.84 -0.67 3.67
C HIS A 236 11.14 0.04 2.50
N ASP A 237 9.87 -0.28 2.28
CA ASP A 237 9.00 0.26 1.24
C ASP A 237 9.54 0.07 -0.18
N GLN A 238 10.42 -0.92 -0.41
CA GLN A 238 10.91 -1.22 -1.76
C GLN A 238 9.92 -2.14 -2.46
N ILE A 239 9.45 -1.73 -3.64
CA ILE A 239 8.50 -2.50 -4.43
C ILE A 239 9.21 -3.70 -5.03
N LEU A 240 8.76 -4.90 -4.69
CA LEU A 240 9.36 -6.15 -5.16
C LEU A 240 8.65 -6.63 -6.43
N ARG A 241 7.32 -6.71 -6.40
CA ARG A 241 6.49 -7.16 -7.53
C ARG A 241 5.15 -6.45 -7.57
N LEU A 242 4.59 -6.34 -8.77
CA LEU A 242 3.28 -5.77 -9.06
C LEU A 242 2.51 -6.72 -9.99
N ILE A 243 1.20 -6.81 -9.80
CA ILE A 243 0.29 -7.62 -10.60
C ILE A 243 -0.96 -6.79 -10.91
N ASN A 244 -1.50 -6.90 -12.13
CA ASN A 244 -2.80 -6.30 -12.46
C ASN A 244 -3.94 -7.20 -11.99
N ILE A 245 -5.00 -6.60 -11.46
CA ILE A 245 -6.23 -7.30 -11.07
C ILE A 245 -7.20 -7.27 -12.27
N VAL A 246 -7.45 -8.43 -12.89
CA VAL A 246 -8.30 -8.69 -14.09
C VAL A 246 -7.71 -8.20 -15.43
N GLN A 247 -7.83 -9.07 -16.45
CA GLN A 247 -7.63 -8.96 -17.92
C GLN A 247 -6.60 -7.97 -18.51
N SER A 248 -5.33 -8.23 -18.20
CA SER A 248 -4.28 -8.61 -19.17
C SER A 248 -3.64 -7.60 -20.16
N GLY A 249 -4.07 -6.34 -20.29
CA GLY A 249 -3.52 -5.44 -21.34
C GLY A 249 -2.59 -4.31 -20.85
N GLU A 250 -1.27 -4.54 -20.75
CA GLU A 250 -0.26 -3.55 -20.31
C GLU A 250 -0.55 -2.05 -20.56
N LYS A 251 -0.31 -1.21 -19.54
CA LYS A 251 0.32 0.14 -19.59
C LYS A 251 0.31 0.83 -18.22
N LEU A 252 0.82 0.14 -17.19
CA LEU A 252 1.31 0.78 -15.97
C LEU A 252 2.83 1.01 -16.02
N VAL A 253 3.38 1.22 -17.22
CA VAL A 253 4.78 1.67 -17.42
C VAL A 253 5.08 2.89 -16.55
N ALA A 254 4.08 3.73 -16.32
CA ALA A 254 4.20 4.84 -15.40
C ALA A 254 4.44 4.39 -13.95
N LEU A 255 3.70 3.40 -13.48
CA LEU A 255 3.87 2.88 -12.12
C LEU A 255 5.18 2.12 -11.98
N ASP A 256 5.54 1.32 -12.98
CA ASP A 256 6.80 0.59 -13.00
C ASP A 256 8.01 1.53 -12.95
N LEU A 257 8.05 2.54 -13.82
CA LEU A 257 9.17 3.48 -13.85
C LEU A 257 9.26 4.30 -12.55
N ARG A 258 8.13 4.65 -11.94
CA ARG A 258 8.10 5.33 -10.64
C ARG A 258 8.55 4.40 -9.52
N SER A 259 8.10 3.15 -9.52
CA SER A 259 8.47 2.14 -8.52
C SER A 259 9.96 1.80 -8.63
N SER A 260 10.47 1.63 -9.84
CA SER A 260 11.91 1.46 -10.11
C SER A 260 12.72 2.66 -9.66
N HIS A 261 12.24 3.89 -9.92
CA HIS A 261 12.92 5.09 -9.45
C HIS A 261 12.91 5.24 -7.92
N HIS A 262 11.77 4.94 -7.28
CA HIS A 262 11.65 4.86 -5.82
C HIS A 262 12.64 3.85 -5.26
N ASN A 263 12.72 2.67 -5.89
CA ASN A 263 13.64 1.63 -5.48
C ASN A 263 15.11 2.05 -5.62
N ASP A 264 15.49 2.63 -6.76
CA ASP A 264 16.85 3.15 -6.98
C ASP A 264 17.23 4.21 -5.94
N THR A 265 16.28 5.07 -5.57
CA THR A 265 16.47 6.11 -4.56
C THR A 265 16.63 5.49 -3.16
N GLY A 266 15.80 4.51 -2.82
CA GLY A 266 15.87 3.79 -1.54
C GLY A 266 17.12 2.93 -1.40
N LYS A 267 17.59 2.34 -2.50
CA LYS A 267 18.87 1.65 -2.59
C LYS A 267 20.04 2.60 -2.37
N THR A 268 20.09 3.70 -3.13
CA THR A 268 21.17 4.70 -3.05
C THR A 268 21.30 5.30 -1.65
N ASN A 269 20.16 5.54 -0.99
CA ASN A 269 20.12 6.12 0.36
C ASN A 269 20.06 5.06 1.48
N SER A 270 20.32 3.77 1.20
CA SER A 270 20.06 2.68 2.16
C SER A 270 20.67 2.90 3.54
N VAL A 271 21.96 3.23 3.61
CA VAL A 271 22.67 3.41 4.89
C VAL A 271 22.16 4.65 5.63
N ARG A 272 21.89 5.73 4.91
CA ARG A 272 21.33 6.96 5.49
C ARG A 272 19.95 6.72 6.10
N LEU A 273 19.05 6.05 5.36
CA LEU A 273 17.71 5.75 5.84
C LEU A 273 17.72 4.86 7.08
N LEU A 274 18.63 3.87 7.13
CA LEU A 274 18.83 3.03 8.31
C LEU A 274 19.35 3.84 9.51
N LEU A 275 20.30 4.76 9.29
CA LEU A 275 20.80 5.63 10.35
C LEU A 275 19.71 6.56 10.89
N ASP A 276 18.94 7.19 10.01
CA ASP A 276 17.85 8.08 10.40
C ASP A 276 16.78 7.32 11.19
N ARG A 277 16.43 6.09 10.77
CA ARG A 277 15.52 5.22 11.51
C ARG A 277 16.11 4.78 12.84
N GLY A 278 17.38 4.40 12.88
CA GLY A 278 18.08 3.99 14.10
C GLY A 278 18.03 5.08 15.18
N LYS A 279 18.29 6.33 14.81
CA LYS A 279 18.19 7.48 15.74
C LYS A 279 16.78 7.67 16.31
N GLN A 280 15.74 7.49 15.49
CA GLN A 280 14.35 7.59 15.96
C GLN A 280 14.02 6.48 16.96
N VAL A 281 14.47 5.25 16.68
CA VAL A 281 14.25 4.09 17.56
C VAL A 281 15.04 4.24 18.87
N GLU A 282 16.26 4.75 18.81
CA GLU A 282 17.09 5.04 19.98
C GLU A 282 16.44 6.08 20.91
N GLU A 283 15.88 7.16 20.35
CA GLU A 283 15.16 8.17 21.14
C GLU A 283 13.88 7.61 21.77
N ALA A 284 13.12 6.79 21.02
CA ALA A 284 11.93 6.11 21.54
C ALA A 284 12.30 5.14 22.67
N MET A 285 13.41 4.41 22.53
CA MET A 285 13.93 3.51 23.57
C MET A 285 14.32 4.29 24.83
N LYS A 286 15.01 5.42 24.67
CA LYS A 286 15.41 6.27 25.79
C LYS A 286 14.18 6.78 26.55
N THR A 287 13.19 7.31 25.84
CA THR A 287 11.91 7.76 26.43
C THR A 287 11.23 6.62 27.19
N ALA A 288 11.17 5.42 26.61
CA ALA A 288 10.56 4.27 27.24
C ALA A 288 11.31 3.83 28.52
N LEU A 289 12.65 3.83 28.50
CA LEU A 289 13.46 3.50 29.67
C LEU A 289 13.33 4.55 30.79
N GLU A 290 13.27 5.84 30.45
CA GLU A 290 13.00 6.91 31.41
C GLU A 290 11.64 6.73 32.06
N LYS A 291 10.61 6.38 31.28
CA LYS A 291 9.26 6.12 31.79
C LYS A 291 9.20 4.89 32.70
N LEU A 292 9.90 3.80 32.35
CA LEU A 292 9.99 2.62 33.22
C LEU A 292 10.64 2.97 34.56
N LYS A 293 11.70 3.77 34.54
CA LYS A 293 12.38 4.22 35.75
C LYS A 293 11.47 5.10 36.61
N GLU A 294 10.74 6.04 35.99
CA GLU A 294 9.74 6.85 36.69
C GLU A 294 8.68 5.97 37.37
N ILE A 295 8.22 4.93 36.68
CA ILE A 295 7.21 4.01 37.21
C ILE A 295 7.74 3.18 38.37
N GLU A 296 8.98 2.69 38.28
CA GLU A 296 9.64 1.96 39.36
C GLU A 296 9.89 2.86 40.58
N ASP A 297 10.40 4.07 40.37
CA ASP A 297 10.75 5.01 41.43
C ASP A 297 9.51 5.56 42.17
N ASN A 298 8.41 5.84 41.44
CA ASN A 298 7.21 6.48 42.02
C ASN A 298 6.15 5.49 42.50
N PHE A 299 5.99 4.35 41.82
CA PHE A 299 4.91 3.39 42.08
C PHE A 299 5.41 2.00 42.52
N GLY A 300 6.73 1.76 42.48
CA GLY A 300 7.32 0.49 42.92
C GLY A 300 7.05 -0.68 41.97
N HIS A 301 6.55 -0.42 40.75
CA HIS A 301 6.33 -1.48 39.76
C HIS A 301 7.63 -1.82 39.04
N SER A 302 8.24 -2.93 39.44
CA SER A 302 9.45 -3.43 38.78
C SER A 302 9.18 -3.92 37.35
N THR A 303 10.21 -3.94 36.51
CA THR A 303 10.14 -4.50 35.15
C THR A 303 9.71 -5.97 35.13
N VAL A 304 10.07 -6.75 36.15
CA VAL A 304 9.64 -8.15 36.30
C VAL A 304 8.13 -8.24 36.53
N TYR A 305 7.60 -7.42 37.44
CA TYR A 305 6.17 -7.37 37.71
C TYR A 305 5.37 -6.97 36.45
N LEU A 306 5.84 -5.96 35.71
CA LEU A 306 5.21 -5.53 34.47
C LEU A 306 5.24 -6.63 33.38
N ALA A 307 6.33 -7.41 33.30
CA ALA A 307 6.41 -8.55 32.40
C ALA A 307 5.41 -9.65 32.76
N ASP A 308 5.25 -9.96 34.05
CA ASP A 308 4.26 -10.93 34.54
C ASP A 308 2.83 -10.47 34.23
N GLN A 309 2.55 -9.18 34.43
CA GLN A 309 1.27 -8.57 34.08
C GLN A 309 0.97 -8.65 32.58
N TRP A 310 1.98 -8.46 31.72
CA TRP A 310 1.83 -8.65 30.27
C TRP A 310 1.55 -10.11 29.88
N ILE A 311 2.24 -11.07 30.51
CA ILE A 311 1.97 -12.51 30.29
C ILE A 311 0.53 -12.83 30.67
N ARG A 312 0.09 -12.35 31.84
CA ARG A 312 -1.28 -12.52 32.33
C ARG A 312 -2.31 -11.94 31.36
N GLN A 313 -2.08 -10.74 30.85
CA GLN A 313 -2.92 -10.12 29.82
C GLN A 313 -3.06 -11.03 28.59
N ARG A 314 -1.95 -11.57 28.08
CA ARG A 314 -1.97 -12.46 26.90
C ARG A 314 -2.73 -13.75 27.18
N GLU A 315 -2.55 -14.37 28.34
CA GLU A 315 -3.28 -15.58 28.73
C GLU A 315 -4.79 -15.35 28.76
N CYS A 316 -5.23 -14.27 29.40
CA CYS A 316 -6.65 -13.89 29.47
C CYS A 316 -7.25 -13.61 28.08
N GLN A 317 -6.49 -12.95 27.20
CA GLN A 317 -6.95 -12.65 25.84
C GLN A 317 -7.00 -13.91 24.96
N LEU A 318 -6.02 -14.81 25.08
CA LEU A 318 -5.99 -16.06 24.32
C LEU A 318 -7.11 -17.02 24.75
N SER A 319 -7.40 -17.13 26.05
CA SER A 319 -8.50 -17.99 26.53
C SER A 319 -9.86 -17.53 25.98
N ALA A 320 -10.09 -16.22 25.91
CA ALA A 320 -11.32 -15.65 25.32
C ALA A 320 -11.39 -15.81 23.79
N MET A 321 -10.26 -16.06 23.13
CA MET A 321 -10.22 -16.34 21.70
C MET A 321 -10.54 -17.80 21.39
N GLU A 322 -10.30 -18.77 22.28
CA GLU A 322 -10.44 -20.21 21.99
C GLU A 322 -11.91 -20.72 22.01
N THR A 323 -12.81 -19.99 22.65
CA THR A 323 -14.23 -20.35 22.85
C THR A 323 -15.12 -19.90 21.68
N GLU A 324 -15.44 -20.83 20.76
CA GLU A 324 -16.32 -20.56 19.61
C GLU A 324 -17.71 -20.02 20.02
N SER A 325 -18.26 -20.54 21.11
CA SER A 325 -19.54 -20.12 21.68
C SER A 325 -19.56 -18.68 22.21
N GLU A 326 -18.44 -18.16 22.72
CA GLU A 326 -18.33 -16.77 23.19
C GLU A 326 -18.23 -15.80 22.01
N ARG A 327 -17.60 -16.21 20.90
CA ARG A 327 -17.56 -15.42 19.67
C ARG A 327 -18.94 -15.30 19.03
N ASP A 328 -19.69 -16.40 18.95
CA ASP A 328 -21.05 -16.38 18.40
C ASP A 328 -21.99 -15.53 19.25
N MET A 329 -21.88 -15.60 20.57
CA MET A 329 -22.60 -14.69 21.47
C MET A 329 -22.20 -13.22 21.22
N MET A 330 -20.91 -12.91 21.11
CA MET A 330 -20.46 -11.54 20.84
C MET A 330 -20.98 -11.00 19.51
N ARG A 331 -21.03 -11.83 18.45
CA ARG A 331 -21.61 -11.46 17.15
C ARG A 331 -23.10 -11.14 17.25
N GLN A 332 -23.86 -11.96 17.98
CA GLN A 332 -25.29 -11.70 18.20
C GLN A 332 -25.54 -10.45 19.05
N VAL A 333 -24.70 -10.17 20.05
CA VAL A 333 -24.79 -8.92 20.82
C VAL A 333 -24.38 -7.70 19.97
N GLU A 334 -23.45 -7.88 19.04
CA GLU A 334 -23.10 -6.85 18.05
C GLU A 334 -24.29 -6.48 17.18
N GLU A 335 -24.97 -7.47 16.60
CA GLU A 335 -26.20 -7.29 15.83
C GLU A 335 -27.29 -6.61 16.66
N LEU A 336 -27.50 -7.06 17.92
CA LEU A 336 -28.49 -6.45 18.82
C LEU A 336 -28.23 -4.96 19.07
N VAL A 337 -26.98 -4.58 19.36
CA VAL A 337 -26.62 -3.17 19.61
C VAL A 337 -26.78 -2.33 18.34
N GLU A 338 -26.50 -2.89 17.17
CA GLU A 338 -26.75 -2.21 15.90
C GLU A 338 -28.24 -1.96 15.65
N LEU A 339 -29.09 -2.95 15.89
CA LEU A 339 -30.55 -2.82 15.76
C LEU A 339 -31.10 -1.80 16.77
N GLU A 340 -30.68 -1.85 18.04
CA GLU A 340 -31.06 -0.88 19.08
C GLU A 340 -30.63 0.56 18.71
N ASP A 341 -29.45 0.72 18.11
CA ASP A 341 -28.96 2.02 17.64
C ASP A 341 -29.78 2.53 16.45
N GLN A 342 -30.12 1.66 15.49
CA GLN A 342 -30.99 1.99 14.38
C GLN A 342 -32.40 2.38 14.85
N LEU A 343 -32.94 1.67 15.85
CA LEU A 343 -34.24 1.99 16.46
C LEU A 343 -34.23 3.37 17.12
N ARG A 344 -33.12 3.73 17.77
CA ARG A 344 -32.95 5.07 18.36
C ARG A 344 -32.82 6.16 17.31
N ASP A 345 -31.95 5.96 16.32
CA ASP A 345 -31.73 6.92 15.24
C ASP A 345 -33.02 7.17 14.42
N THR A 346 -33.85 6.13 14.23
CA THR A 346 -35.16 6.25 13.58
C THR A 346 -36.15 7.03 14.45
N HIS A 347 -36.21 6.78 15.76
CA HIS A 347 -37.00 7.58 16.70
C HIS A 347 -36.59 9.06 16.71
N ASP A 348 -35.29 9.37 16.78
CA ASP A 348 -34.77 10.74 16.71
C ASP A 348 -35.11 11.42 15.38
N THR A 349 -35.10 10.65 14.29
CA THR A 349 -35.53 11.12 12.97
C THR A 349 -37.02 11.46 12.96
N ILE A 350 -37.87 10.61 13.54
CA ILE A 350 -39.31 10.90 13.71
C ILE A 350 -39.51 12.18 14.52
N VAL A 351 -38.83 12.33 15.66
CA VAL A 351 -38.95 13.50 16.54
C VAL A 351 -38.52 14.77 15.81
N SER A 352 -37.37 14.75 15.13
CA SER A 352 -36.85 15.91 14.38
C SER A 352 -37.74 16.30 13.20
N LEU A 353 -38.31 15.34 12.47
CA LEU A 353 -39.27 15.60 11.40
C LEU A 353 -40.61 16.13 11.93
N ARG A 354 -41.09 15.63 13.08
CA ARG A 354 -42.30 16.11 13.74
C ARG A 354 -42.12 17.54 14.28
N ALA A 355 -40.93 17.89 14.75
CA ALA A 355 -40.59 19.24 15.21
C ALA A 355 -40.62 20.30 14.09
N LYS A 356 -40.38 19.92 12.83
CA LYS A 356 -40.56 20.81 11.68
C LYS A 356 -42.05 21.13 11.47
N ARG A 357 -42.38 22.40 11.24
CA ARG A 357 -43.75 22.81 10.88
C ARG A 357 -44.19 22.07 9.63
N ARG A 358 -45.44 21.60 9.60
CA ARG A 358 -46.00 20.78 8.51
C ARG A 358 -45.85 21.41 7.12
N ARG A 359 -45.85 22.74 7.03
CA ARG A 359 -45.71 23.53 5.79
C ARG A 359 -44.27 23.61 5.27
N ASP A 360 -43.28 23.40 6.14
CA ASP A 360 -41.85 23.50 5.79
C ASP A 360 -41.25 22.12 5.45
N ARG A 361 -42.05 21.05 5.53
CA ARG A 361 -41.63 19.69 5.15
C ARG A 361 -41.77 19.49 3.66
N THR A 362 -40.71 18.98 3.05
CA THR A 362 -40.70 18.53 1.66
C THR A 362 -41.59 17.30 1.47
N SER A 363 -42.01 17.05 0.21
CA SER A 363 -42.79 15.86 -0.15
C SER A 363 -42.03 14.54 0.09
N GLU A 364 -40.70 14.59 0.12
CA GLU A 364 -39.83 13.45 0.47
C GLU A 364 -39.85 13.20 1.98
N GLU A 365 -39.67 14.24 2.80
CA GLU A 365 -39.74 14.13 4.27
C GLU A 365 -41.12 13.68 4.75
N GLN A 366 -42.19 14.06 4.03
CA GLN A 366 -43.54 13.56 4.31
C GLN A 366 -43.66 12.06 4.02
N ARG A 367 -43.14 11.57 2.89
CA ARG A 367 -43.14 10.13 2.58
C ARG A 367 -42.31 9.34 3.59
N GLN A 368 -41.13 9.84 3.96
CA GLN A 368 -40.30 9.24 5.00
C GLN A 368 -41.05 9.16 6.34
N LEU A 369 -41.73 10.23 6.76
CA LEU A 369 -42.48 10.23 8.02
C LEU A 369 -43.63 9.20 8.06
N HIS A 370 -44.22 8.84 6.91
CA HIS A 370 -45.25 7.80 6.85
C HIS A 370 -44.68 6.38 6.89
N GLY A 371 -43.47 6.15 6.37
CA GLY A 371 -42.83 4.82 6.37
C GLY A 371 -42.00 4.51 7.62
N LEU A 372 -41.57 5.52 8.38
CA LEU A 372 -40.76 5.32 9.59
C LEU A 372 -41.45 4.49 10.70
N PRO A 373 -42.77 4.59 10.94
CA PRO A 373 -43.45 3.71 11.91
C PRO A 373 -43.34 2.22 11.56
N ASP A 374 -43.48 1.84 10.29
CA ASP A 374 -43.35 0.44 9.86
C ASP A 374 -41.92 -0.07 10.05
N THR A 375 -40.92 0.79 9.83
CA THR A 375 -39.51 0.45 10.12
C THR A 375 -39.25 0.29 11.62
N VAL A 376 -39.94 1.03 12.49
CA VAL A 376 -39.83 0.88 13.95
C VAL A 376 -40.34 -0.49 14.37
N VAL A 377 -41.53 -0.89 13.92
CA VAL A 377 -42.10 -2.21 14.22
C VAL A 377 -41.17 -3.33 13.73
N SER A 378 -40.64 -3.22 12.50
CA SER A 378 -39.72 -4.21 11.95
C SER A 378 -38.39 -4.31 12.73
N LEU A 379 -37.87 -3.20 13.26
CA LEU A 379 -36.67 -3.19 14.10
C LEU A 379 -36.96 -3.79 15.48
N GLU A 380 -38.11 -3.49 16.09
CA GLU A 380 -38.55 -4.07 17.35
C GLU A 380 -38.71 -5.61 17.23
N GLU A 381 -39.31 -6.09 16.14
CA GLU A 381 -39.43 -7.54 15.87
C GLU A 381 -38.07 -8.23 15.71
N GLN A 382 -37.11 -7.61 14.99
CA GLN A 382 -35.75 -8.15 14.86
C GLN A 382 -35.00 -8.16 16.20
N ILE A 383 -35.17 -7.11 17.01
CA ILE A 383 -34.60 -7.04 18.36
C ILE A 383 -35.16 -8.18 19.23
N ASP A 384 -36.48 -8.40 19.22
CA ASP A 384 -37.11 -9.48 19.98
C ASP A 384 -36.67 -10.87 19.53
N GLN A 385 -36.43 -11.05 18.23
CA GLN A 385 -35.87 -12.30 17.68
C GLN A 385 -34.45 -12.54 18.22
N VAL A 386 -33.54 -11.57 18.10
CA VAL A 386 -32.16 -11.69 18.58
C VAL A 386 -32.11 -11.89 20.10
N ILE A 387 -32.98 -11.21 20.87
CA ILE A 387 -33.11 -11.41 22.33
C ILE A 387 -33.56 -12.84 22.66
N SER A 388 -34.50 -13.40 21.89
CA SER A 388 -34.99 -14.77 22.09
C SER A 388 -33.92 -15.82 21.80
N GLU A 389 -33.13 -15.60 20.74
CA GLU A 389 -31.99 -16.46 20.38
C GLU A 389 -30.88 -16.42 21.45
N LEU A 390 -30.54 -15.21 21.95
CA LEU A 390 -29.61 -15.00 23.06
C LEU A 390 -30.09 -15.60 24.40
N GLY A 391 -31.42 -15.78 24.56
CA GLY A 391 -32.05 -16.38 25.75
C GLY A 391 -32.18 -17.90 25.72
N SER A 392 -31.78 -18.55 24.63
CA SER A 392 -31.88 -20.00 24.41
C SER A 392 -30.92 -20.82 25.29
N GLU A 393 -31.18 -22.12 25.46
CA GLU A 393 -30.35 -23.02 26.28
C GLU A 393 -28.89 -23.12 25.80
N ALA A 394 -28.62 -22.82 24.52
CA ALA A 394 -27.29 -22.83 23.92
C ALA A 394 -26.31 -21.87 24.60
N PHE A 395 -26.81 -20.78 25.21
CA PHE A 395 -25.97 -19.75 25.83
C PHE A 395 -26.02 -19.77 27.36
N ARG A 396 -26.93 -20.53 28.00
CA ARG A 396 -27.08 -20.57 29.48
C ARG A 396 -25.86 -21.13 30.23
N GLY A 397 -25.05 -21.95 29.58
CA GLY A 397 -23.86 -22.58 30.15
C GLY A 397 -22.59 -21.72 30.13
N LEU A 398 -22.66 -20.51 29.58
CA LEU A 398 -21.50 -19.60 29.50
C LEU A 398 -21.40 -18.71 30.74
N PRO A 399 -20.18 -18.41 31.24
CA PRO A 399 -19.99 -17.50 32.36
C PRO A 399 -20.68 -16.15 32.07
N GLY A 400 -21.62 -15.74 32.92
CA GLY A 400 -22.30 -14.44 32.80
C GLY A 400 -23.56 -14.38 31.92
N ALA A 401 -23.96 -15.46 31.23
CA ALA A 401 -25.16 -15.46 30.37
C ALA A 401 -26.50 -15.33 31.14
N SER A 402 -26.47 -15.56 32.46
CA SER A 402 -27.64 -15.46 33.34
C SER A 402 -27.71 -14.13 34.10
N ASP A 403 -26.63 -13.35 34.09
CA ASP A 403 -26.48 -12.15 34.90
C ASP A 403 -26.81 -10.88 34.09
N ALA A 404 -27.69 -10.04 34.64
CA ALA A 404 -28.17 -8.82 33.99
C ALA A 404 -27.06 -7.77 33.88
N GLU A 405 -26.16 -7.73 34.86
CA GLU A 405 -25.01 -6.83 34.89
C GLU A 405 -24.02 -7.18 33.79
N THR A 406 -23.65 -8.46 33.69
CA THR A 406 -22.76 -8.95 32.63
C THR A 406 -23.32 -8.66 31.22
N LYS A 407 -24.63 -8.85 31.00
CA LYS A 407 -25.27 -8.51 29.71
C LYS A 407 -25.20 -7.02 29.38
N ALA A 408 -25.41 -6.15 30.37
CA ALA A 408 -25.29 -4.71 30.20
C ALA A 408 -23.85 -4.31 29.84
N LEU A 409 -22.86 -4.97 30.47
CA LEU A 409 -21.45 -4.74 30.22
C LEU A 409 -21.01 -5.19 28.80
N ILE A 410 -21.52 -6.33 28.30
CA ILE A 410 -21.24 -6.77 26.92
C ILE A 410 -21.83 -5.78 25.90
N ARG A 411 -23.05 -5.28 26.11
CA ARG A 411 -23.66 -4.25 25.24
C ARG A 411 -22.85 -2.95 25.25
N LEU A 412 -22.36 -2.56 26.42
CA LEU A 412 -21.51 -1.39 26.59
C LEU A 412 -20.16 -1.57 25.86
N LYS A 413 -19.58 -2.77 25.93
CA LYS A 413 -18.36 -3.14 25.19
C LYS A 413 -18.53 -2.96 23.69
N VAL A 414 -19.59 -3.54 23.12
CA VAL A 414 -19.90 -3.43 21.69
C VAL A 414 -20.11 -1.98 21.29
N SER A 415 -20.89 -1.22 22.07
CA SER A 415 -21.16 0.20 21.79
C SER A 415 -19.88 1.04 21.79
N LYS A 416 -18.96 0.78 22.73
CA LYS A 416 -17.64 1.44 22.79
C LYS A 416 -16.73 1.06 21.60
N SER A 417 -16.75 -0.20 21.16
CA SER A 417 -16.04 -0.63 19.95
C SER A 417 -16.57 0.08 18.69
N LYS A 418 -17.89 0.18 18.54
CA LYS A 418 -18.51 0.92 17.42
C LYS A 418 -18.21 2.42 17.47
N LEU A 419 -18.07 2.99 18.67
CA LEU A 419 -17.62 4.37 18.85
C LEU A 419 -16.17 4.55 18.37
N TYR A 420 -15.28 3.61 18.72
CA TYR A 420 -13.89 3.60 18.25
C TYR A 420 -13.80 3.51 16.73
N GLU A 421 -14.54 2.59 16.10
CA GLU A 421 -14.61 2.48 14.63
C GLU A 421 -15.08 3.77 13.95
N ALA A 422 -16.10 4.43 14.53
CA ALA A 422 -16.59 5.71 14.02
C ALA A 422 -15.51 6.81 14.12
N LYS A 423 -14.72 6.82 15.20
CA LYS A 423 -13.60 7.76 15.40
C LYS A 423 -12.47 7.51 14.40
N VAL A 424 -12.08 6.26 14.18
CA VAL A 424 -11.12 5.87 13.15
C VAL A 424 -11.59 6.37 11.78
N GLY A 425 -12.87 6.15 11.46
CA GLY A 425 -13.46 6.62 10.20
C GLY A 425 -13.42 8.15 10.00
N VAL A 426 -13.46 8.93 11.07
CA VAL A 426 -13.27 10.40 11.02
C VAL A 426 -11.79 10.74 10.77
N LEU A 427 -10.87 10.11 11.50
CA LEU A 427 -9.43 10.35 11.38
C LEU A 427 -8.88 9.96 10.01
N GLU A 428 -9.34 8.85 9.42
CA GLU A 428 -8.95 8.46 8.06
C GLU A 428 -9.34 9.50 7.01
N VAL A 429 -10.55 10.05 7.11
CA VAL A 429 -11.03 11.09 6.20
C VAL A 429 -10.25 12.39 6.41
N GLN A 430 -9.96 12.74 7.67
CA GLN A 430 -9.12 13.89 8.02
C GLN A 430 -7.72 13.76 7.42
N LYS A 431 -7.05 12.61 7.59
CA LYS A 431 -5.74 12.35 6.97
C LYS A 431 -5.76 12.49 5.45
N ARG A 432 -6.81 12.00 4.79
CA ARG A 432 -7.00 12.15 3.32
C ARG A 432 -7.30 13.59 2.91
N TRP A 433 -7.98 14.35 3.75
CA TRP A 433 -8.27 15.77 3.55
C TRP A 433 -6.99 16.60 3.63
N ASP A 434 -6.13 16.32 4.61
CA ASP A 434 -4.92 17.09 4.89
C ASP A 434 -3.79 16.84 3.87
N GLN A 435 -3.92 15.80 3.04
CA GLN A 435 -3.03 15.58 1.90
C GLN A 435 -3.15 16.72 0.88
N ARG A 436 -2.09 17.52 0.76
CA ARG A 436 -1.98 18.62 -0.21
C ARG A 436 -2.06 18.10 -1.66
N GLY A 437 -2.78 18.82 -2.52
CA GLY A 437 -2.86 18.53 -3.96
C GLY A 437 -4.22 18.07 -4.49
N SER A 438 -5.23 17.94 -3.63
CA SER A 438 -6.60 17.58 -4.03
C SER A 438 -7.34 18.77 -4.66
N GLY A 439 -7.79 18.63 -5.91
CA GLY A 439 -8.57 19.67 -6.61
C GLY A 439 -9.92 19.98 -5.93
N THR A 440 -10.53 21.13 -6.25
CA THR A 440 -11.71 21.71 -5.58
C THR A 440 -12.91 20.75 -5.49
N ARG A 441 -13.12 19.91 -6.51
CA ARG A 441 -14.20 18.91 -6.53
C ARG A 441 -13.96 17.77 -5.54
N MET A 442 -12.70 17.38 -5.34
CA MET A 442 -12.32 16.34 -4.39
C MET A 442 -12.43 16.85 -2.95
N GLN A 443 -12.05 18.11 -2.71
CA GLN A 443 -12.29 18.79 -1.43
C GLN A 443 -13.79 18.87 -1.09
N ALA A 444 -14.65 19.27 -2.03
CA ALA A 444 -16.10 19.27 -1.79
C ALA A 444 -16.64 17.88 -1.41
N ARG A 445 -16.15 16.82 -2.07
CA ARG A 445 -16.53 15.43 -1.77
C ARG A 445 -16.08 15.00 -0.37
N PHE A 446 -14.82 15.28 -0.02
CA PHE A 446 -14.35 14.98 1.33
C PHE A 446 -15.12 15.76 2.39
N LYS A 447 -15.71 16.92 2.06
CA LYS A 447 -16.36 17.79 3.05
C LYS A 447 -17.68 17.16 3.44
N LYS A 448 -18.42 16.72 2.41
CA LYS A 448 -19.64 15.93 2.58
C LYS A 448 -19.36 14.62 3.32
N LEU A 449 -18.27 13.93 2.97
CA LEU A 449 -17.89 12.68 3.64
C LEU A 449 -17.53 12.92 5.11
N MET A 450 -16.75 13.95 5.41
CA MET A 450 -16.37 14.34 6.76
C MET A 450 -17.59 14.69 7.60
N SER A 451 -18.52 15.51 7.09
CA SER A 451 -19.77 15.81 7.78
C SER A 451 -20.58 14.55 8.06
N SER A 452 -20.62 13.59 7.12
CA SER A 452 -21.29 12.30 7.33
C SER A 452 -20.63 11.47 8.42
N LYS A 453 -19.28 11.39 8.43
CA LYS A 453 -18.53 10.62 9.43
C LYS A 453 -18.60 11.24 10.82
N VAL A 454 -18.53 12.57 10.93
CA VAL A 454 -18.72 13.28 12.21
C VAL A 454 -20.16 13.11 12.73
N LYS A 455 -21.17 13.07 11.85
CA LYS A 455 -22.55 12.77 12.25
C LYS A 455 -22.68 11.35 12.80
N LEU A 456 -22.05 10.36 12.14
CA LEU A 456 -22.00 8.98 12.61
C LEU A 456 -21.30 8.88 13.98
N LEU A 457 -20.14 9.54 14.13
CA LEU A 457 -19.41 9.60 15.40
C LEU A 457 -20.30 10.17 16.52
N LYS A 458 -21.09 11.21 16.24
CA LYS A 458 -22.02 11.78 17.22
C LYS A 458 -23.12 10.81 17.62
N SER A 459 -23.74 10.12 16.66
CA SER A 459 -24.77 9.10 16.95
C SER A 459 -24.19 7.98 17.82
N LYS A 460 -23.01 7.44 17.46
CA LYS A 460 -22.33 6.39 18.23
C LYS A 460 -21.84 6.85 19.60
N TRP A 461 -21.47 8.13 19.74
CA TRP A 461 -21.14 8.71 21.04
C TRP A 461 -22.37 8.77 21.95
N THR A 462 -23.51 9.27 21.45
CA THR A 462 -24.78 9.26 22.20
C THR A 462 -25.21 7.84 22.55
N SER A 463 -25.02 6.90 21.62
CA SER A 463 -25.25 5.47 21.80
C SER A 463 -24.53 4.92 23.03
N TYR A 464 -23.21 5.15 23.09
CA TYR A 464 -22.34 4.73 24.17
C TYR A 464 -22.65 5.45 25.49
N CYS A 465 -22.69 6.79 25.49
CA CYS A 465 -22.88 7.56 26.72
C CYS A 465 -24.20 7.22 27.40
N ASN A 466 -25.30 7.06 26.66
CA ASN A 466 -26.58 6.66 27.27
C ASN A 466 -26.47 5.30 27.95
N ARG A 467 -25.79 4.32 27.31
CA ARG A 467 -25.61 2.99 27.90
C ARG A 467 -24.67 3.02 29.11
N ALA A 468 -23.61 3.83 29.06
CA ALA A 468 -22.70 4.02 30.19
C ALA A 468 -23.38 4.69 31.38
N THR A 469 -24.19 5.73 31.15
CA THR A 469 -24.99 6.37 32.20
C THR A 469 -25.98 5.38 32.83
N ILE A 470 -26.73 4.64 32.01
CA ILE A 470 -27.67 3.61 32.50
C ILE A 470 -26.94 2.52 33.30
N TYR A 471 -25.75 2.12 32.87
CA TYR A 471 -24.94 1.12 33.56
C TYR A 471 -24.46 1.64 34.93
N ASN A 472 -23.89 2.84 34.97
CA ASN A 472 -23.42 3.45 36.22
C ASN A 472 -24.58 3.67 37.21
N GLU A 473 -25.75 4.11 36.73
CA GLU A 473 -26.94 4.32 37.56
C GLU A 473 -27.52 3.02 38.13
N ASN A 474 -27.57 1.96 37.32
CA ASN A 474 -28.22 0.70 37.72
C ASN A 474 -27.34 -0.21 38.59
N TYR A 475 -26.02 -0.18 38.39
CA TYR A 475 -25.10 -1.15 38.99
C TYR A 475 -24.08 -0.52 39.95
N MET A 476 -23.89 0.81 39.91
CA MET A 476 -22.96 1.56 40.78
C MET A 476 -21.59 0.86 40.94
N PRO A 477 -20.85 0.64 39.84
CA PRO A 477 -19.56 -0.03 39.88
C PRO A 477 -18.56 0.72 40.76
N GLU A 478 -17.56 0.03 41.32
CA GLU A 478 -16.50 0.67 42.14
C GLU A 478 -15.75 1.76 41.37
N ILE A 479 -15.66 1.63 40.05
CA ILE A 479 -15.12 2.63 39.12
C ILE A 479 -16.17 2.90 38.05
N ASP A 480 -16.67 4.13 38.01
CA ASP A 480 -17.65 4.56 37.00
C ASP A 480 -17.08 4.43 35.59
N VAL A 481 -17.92 3.92 34.68
CA VAL A 481 -17.59 3.90 33.25
C VAL A 481 -17.56 5.33 32.73
N GLY A 482 -16.44 5.73 32.13
CA GLY A 482 -16.23 7.11 31.68
C GLY A 482 -17.25 7.58 30.65
N THR A 483 -17.82 8.77 30.87
CA THR A 483 -18.78 9.43 29.96
C THR A 483 -18.20 10.76 29.44
N PRO A 484 -17.16 10.73 28.57
CA PRO A 484 -16.55 11.94 28.04
C PRO A 484 -17.55 12.72 27.16
N THR A 485 -17.39 14.03 27.13
CA THR A 485 -18.15 14.92 26.25
C THR A 485 -17.80 14.68 24.79
N PHE A 486 -18.70 15.10 23.89
CA PHE A 486 -18.46 14.94 22.46
C PHE A 486 -17.23 15.73 21.95
N GLU A 487 -16.90 16.86 22.58
CA GLU A 487 -15.71 17.63 22.20
C GLU A 487 -14.42 16.95 22.69
N GLU A 488 -14.43 16.32 23.87
CA GLU A 488 -13.31 15.49 24.33
C GLU A 488 -13.09 14.30 23.40
N ILE A 489 -14.14 13.57 23.00
CA ILE A 489 -14.01 12.46 22.03
C ILE A 489 -13.45 12.94 20.68
N LYS A 490 -13.74 14.17 20.26
CA LYS A 490 -13.15 14.73 19.01
C LYS A 490 -11.67 15.04 19.15
N SER A 491 -11.23 15.60 20.28
CA SER A 491 -9.83 15.98 20.49
C SER A 491 -8.94 14.80 20.90
N MET A 492 -9.53 13.78 21.51
CA MET A 492 -8.86 12.57 21.98
C MET A 492 -8.14 11.80 20.85
N GLY A 493 -6.92 11.35 21.12
CA GLY A 493 -6.15 10.46 20.25
C GLY A 493 -6.75 9.05 20.19
N LEU A 494 -6.25 8.17 19.32
CA LEU A 494 -6.65 6.74 19.34
C LEU A 494 -5.90 5.95 20.42
N ASP A 495 -4.80 6.54 20.88
CA ASP A 495 -3.85 6.13 21.90
C ASP A 495 -4.31 6.46 23.33
N ASP A 496 -5.47 7.11 23.47
CA ASP A 496 -6.04 7.44 24.78
C ASP A 496 -6.56 6.19 25.51
N HIS A 497 -6.29 6.08 26.81
CA HIS A 497 -6.73 4.98 27.67
C HIS A 497 -8.24 4.80 27.72
N PHE A 498 -9.03 5.83 27.38
CA PHE A 498 -10.46 5.69 27.22
C PHE A 498 -10.81 4.58 26.22
N TRP A 499 -10.05 4.37 25.14
CA TRP A 499 -10.36 3.34 24.14
C TRP A 499 -10.08 1.91 24.62
N ASP A 500 -9.36 1.75 25.73
CA ASP A 500 -9.04 0.46 26.29
C ASP A 500 -10.31 -0.24 26.81
N MET A 501 -10.48 -1.49 26.43
CA MET A 501 -11.59 -2.36 26.83
C MET A 501 -11.23 -3.25 28.01
N GLY A 502 -9.96 -3.27 28.41
CA GLY A 502 -9.42 -4.11 29.48
C GLY A 502 -10.14 -3.89 30.81
N SER A 503 -10.30 -2.64 31.24
CA SER A 503 -10.94 -2.30 32.52
C SER A 503 -12.37 -2.81 32.66
N LEU A 504 -13.09 -2.98 31.55
CA LEU A 504 -14.46 -3.51 31.53
C LEU A 504 -14.47 -5.05 31.57
N LEU A 505 -13.48 -5.71 30.96
CA LEU A 505 -13.44 -7.17 30.83
C LEU A 505 -12.77 -7.85 32.02
N HIS A 506 -11.81 -7.17 32.64
CA HIS A 506 -10.98 -7.71 33.69
C HIS A 506 -10.88 -6.74 34.88
N PRO A 507 -12.01 -6.43 35.55
CA PRO A 507 -12.07 -5.44 36.64
C PRO A 507 -11.34 -5.86 37.91
N ASN A 508 -10.69 -7.02 37.93
CA ASN A 508 -9.84 -7.48 39.03
C ASN A 508 -8.35 -7.59 38.62
N GLU A 509 -8.01 -7.33 37.36
CA GLU A 509 -6.65 -7.52 36.86
C GLU A 509 -5.90 -6.17 36.84
N PRO A 510 -4.71 -6.06 37.47
CA PRO A 510 -3.97 -4.79 37.54
C PRO A 510 -3.61 -4.22 36.17
N TRP A 511 -3.23 -5.06 35.21
CA TRP A 511 -2.93 -4.64 33.83
C TRP A 511 -4.13 -4.01 33.10
N ALA A 512 -5.36 -4.23 33.56
CA ALA A 512 -6.56 -3.71 32.93
C ALA A 512 -7.03 -2.38 33.54
N ILE A 513 -6.71 -2.14 34.82
CA ILE A 513 -7.31 -1.05 35.61
C ILE A 513 -6.28 0.02 35.96
N ASP A 514 -5.09 -0.41 36.40
CA ASP A 514 -4.06 0.51 36.88
C ASP A 514 -3.39 1.22 35.68
N PRO A 515 -3.56 2.55 35.54
CA PRO A 515 -2.94 3.31 34.47
C PRO A 515 -1.41 3.19 34.46
N ASN A 516 -0.76 3.11 35.63
CA ASN A 516 0.69 3.03 35.72
C ASN A 516 1.21 1.66 35.30
N VAL A 517 0.44 0.60 35.58
CA VAL A 517 0.76 -0.74 35.09
C VAL A 517 0.61 -0.79 33.56
N ARG A 518 -0.44 -0.19 32.99
CA ARG A 518 -0.62 -0.11 31.53
C ARG A 518 0.49 0.69 30.85
N GLU A 519 0.75 1.90 31.31
CA GLU A 519 1.86 2.73 30.82
C GLU A 519 3.21 2.02 30.98
N GLY A 520 3.40 1.27 32.07
CA GLY A 520 4.59 0.48 32.33
C GLY A 520 4.75 -0.70 31.37
N ILE A 521 3.67 -1.43 31.09
CA ILE A 521 3.66 -2.50 30.07
C ILE A 521 3.99 -1.92 28.70
N ASP A 522 3.36 -0.82 28.30
CA ASP A 522 3.61 -0.16 27.01
C ASP A 522 5.07 0.30 26.88
N ALA A 523 5.64 0.88 27.95
CA ALA A 523 7.04 1.28 27.98
C ALA A 523 8.00 0.07 27.94
N LEU A 524 7.66 -1.02 28.64
CA LEU A 524 8.43 -2.27 28.64
C LEU A 524 8.48 -2.90 27.24
N LEU A 525 7.31 -3.01 26.60
CA LEU A 525 7.18 -3.53 25.25
C LEU A 525 7.89 -2.64 24.23
N THR A 526 7.74 -1.31 24.36
CA THR A 526 8.42 -0.34 23.48
C THR A 526 9.93 -0.47 23.60
N SER A 527 10.47 -0.55 24.82
CA SER A 527 11.91 -0.75 25.06
C SER A 527 12.41 -2.05 24.43
N THR A 528 11.69 -3.16 24.63
CA THR A 528 12.05 -4.48 24.08
C THR A 528 12.00 -4.47 22.55
N HIS A 529 10.93 -3.93 21.94
CA HIS A 529 10.81 -3.81 20.50
C HIS A 529 11.88 -2.90 19.89
N CYS A 530 12.24 -1.80 20.58
CA CYS A 530 13.31 -0.93 20.13
C CYS A 530 14.67 -1.64 20.13
N GLN A 531 14.97 -2.45 21.14
CA GLN A 531 16.20 -3.25 21.17
C GLN A 531 16.28 -4.22 19.98
N ASP A 532 15.19 -4.95 19.71
CA ASP A 532 15.13 -5.87 18.58
C ASP A 532 15.25 -5.16 17.24
N GLU A 533 14.60 -4.00 17.11
CA GLU A 533 14.68 -3.18 15.89
C GLU A 533 16.08 -2.59 15.68
N LEU A 534 16.77 -2.11 16.73
CA LEU A 534 18.15 -1.63 16.64
C LEU A 534 19.12 -2.76 16.26
N ARG A 535 18.94 -3.97 16.82
CA ARG A 535 19.71 -5.15 16.42
C ARG A 535 19.51 -5.45 14.94
N ARG A 536 18.25 -5.41 14.47
CA ARG A 536 17.90 -5.65 13.08
C ARG A 536 18.46 -4.58 12.13
N ILE A 537 18.29 -3.30 12.44
CA ILE A 537 18.85 -2.17 11.68
C ILE A 537 20.37 -2.31 11.54
N SER A 538 21.05 -2.67 12.64
CA SER A 538 22.50 -2.89 12.63
C SER A 538 22.91 -4.02 11.69
N ARG A 539 22.14 -5.12 11.66
CA ARG A 539 22.36 -6.25 10.74
C ARG A 539 22.10 -5.84 9.29
N GLU A 540 20.98 -5.20 9.02
CA GLU A 540 20.59 -4.72 7.68
C GLU A 540 21.59 -3.71 7.12
N ALA A 541 22.19 -2.86 7.97
CA ALA A 541 23.25 -1.94 7.56
C ALA A 541 24.50 -2.70 7.11
N ARG A 542 24.94 -3.71 7.88
CA ARG A 542 26.08 -4.57 7.51
C ARG A 542 25.80 -5.35 6.22
N GLN A 543 24.59 -5.87 6.06
CA GLN A 543 24.16 -6.59 4.87
C GLN A 543 24.17 -5.69 3.62
N ALA A 544 23.69 -4.45 3.74
CA ALA A 544 23.73 -3.48 2.65
C ALA A 544 25.17 -3.06 2.28
N VAL A 545 26.05 -2.86 3.26
CA VAL A 545 27.47 -2.55 3.03
C VAL A 545 28.19 -3.73 2.37
N LYS A 546 27.96 -4.95 2.87
CA LYS A 546 28.53 -6.17 2.28
C LYS A 546 28.10 -6.33 0.83
N TRP A 547 26.81 -6.16 0.54
CA TRP A 547 26.29 -6.16 -0.84
C TRP A 547 27.02 -5.13 -1.71
N ALA A 548 27.24 -3.90 -1.22
CA ALA A 548 27.91 -2.86 -1.99
C ALA A 548 29.37 -3.19 -2.29
N ILE A 549 30.10 -3.77 -1.33
CA ILE A 549 31.49 -4.23 -1.52
C ILE A 549 31.54 -5.36 -2.56
N ASP A 550 30.73 -6.41 -2.35
CA ASP A 550 30.68 -7.56 -3.25
C ASP A 550 30.29 -7.12 -4.68
N ARG A 551 29.38 -6.14 -4.80
CA ARG A 551 28.98 -5.52 -6.07
C ARG A 551 30.12 -4.75 -6.74
N SER A 552 30.90 -3.98 -5.96
CA SER A 552 32.04 -3.20 -6.47
C SER A 552 33.11 -4.12 -7.05
N ASN A 553 33.48 -5.16 -6.29
CA ASN A 553 34.46 -6.15 -6.73
C ASN A 553 34.04 -6.83 -8.04
N SER A 554 32.77 -7.21 -8.17
CA SER A 554 32.26 -7.80 -9.42
C SER A 554 32.30 -6.83 -10.60
N LEU A 555 32.10 -5.53 -10.37
CA LEU A 555 32.21 -4.52 -11.42
C LEU A 555 33.66 -4.24 -11.81
N GLU A 556 34.58 -4.22 -10.86
CA GLU A 556 36.02 -4.10 -11.12
C GLU A 556 36.53 -5.28 -11.97
N ASN A 557 36.16 -6.50 -11.59
CA ASN A 557 36.50 -7.69 -12.38
C ASN A 557 35.96 -7.62 -13.83
N LEU A 558 34.73 -7.14 -14.00
CA LEU A 558 34.16 -6.95 -15.35
C LEU A 558 34.86 -5.84 -16.13
N TYR A 559 35.25 -4.76 -15.45
CA TYR A 559 36.00 -3.68 -16.07
C TYR A 559 37.34 -4.18 -16.60
N ASP A 560 38.08 -4.95 -15.80
CA ASP A 560 39.37 -5.53 -16.19
C ASP A 560 39.24 -6.50 -17.39
N LEU A 561 38.13 -7.25 -17.47
CA LEU A 561 37.84 -8.12 -18.61
C LEU A 561 37.48 -7.35 -19.89
N LEU A 562 36.90 -6.17 -19.75
CA LEU A 562 36.47 -5.32 -20.86
C LEU A 562 37.52 -4.29 -21.28
N ASP A 563 38.61 -4.14 -20.52
CA ASP A 563 39.71 -3.24 -20.87
C ASP A 563 40.38 -3.73 -22.18
N PRO A 564 40.42 -2.91 -23.24
CA PRO A 564 41.09 -3.26 -24.49
C PRO A 564 42.55 -3.71 -24.32
N VAL A 565 43.24 -3.28 -23.26
CA VAL A 565 44.61 -3.73 -22.96
C VAL A 565 44.64 -5.21 -22.54
N CYS A 566 43.65 -5.68 -21.78
CA CYS A 566 43.53 -7.08 -21.38
C CYS A 566 43.01 -7.99 -22.51
N LEU A 567 42.13 -7.47 -23.39
CA LEU A 567 41.68 -8.18 -24.59
C LEU A 567 42.82 -8.43 -25.61
N LEU A 568 43.80 -7.52 -25.71
CA LEU A 568 45.01 -7.71 -26.53
C LEU A 568 45.99 -8.74 -25.92
N LEU A 569 46.12 -8.78 -24.59
CA LEU A 569 46.98 -9.76 -23.90
C LEU A 569 46.40 -11.18 -23.91
N THR A 570 45.07 -11.31 -23.90
CA THR A 570 44.39 -12.60 -24.01
C THR A 570 44.36 -13.12 -25.45
N SER A 571 44.28 -12.25 -26.46
CA SER A 571 44.41 -12.66 -27.87
C SER A 571 45.85 -13.12 -28.22
N GLN A 572 46.88 -12.53 -27.61
CA GLN A 572 48.26 -12.98 -27.81
C GLN A 572 48.53 -14.36 -27.20
N LYS A 573 47.89 -14.70 -26.07
CA LYS A 573 48.00 -16.05 -25.47
C LYS A 573 47.27 -17.12 -26.29
N SER A 574 46.12 -16.81 -26.88
CA SER A 574 45.41 -17.76 -27.76
C SER A 574 46.11 -17.97 -29.10
N GLN A 575 46.84 -16.98 -29.62
CA GLN A 575 47.69 -17.13 -30.80
C GLN A 575 48.90 -18.04 -30.54
N SER A 576 49.54 -17.92 -29.37
CA SER A 576 50.65 -18.82 -28.98
C SER A 576 50.21 -20.28 -28.79
N SER A 577 48.97 -20.51 -28.36
CA SER A 577 48.38 -21.85 -28.23
C SER A 577 47.97 -22.47 -29.57
N PHE A 578 47.72 -21.65 -30.60
CA PHE A 578 47.37 -22.14 -31.94
C PHE A 578 48.64 -22.50 -32.74
N ASP A 579 49.71 -21.70 -32.62
CA ASP A 579 50.99 -21.97 -33.28
C ASP A 579 51.71 -23.21 -32.70
N ASP A 580 51.56 -23.50 -31.40
CA ASP A 580 52.08 -24.73 -30.78
C ASP A 580 51.28 -25.99 -31.17
N MET A 581 50.00 -25.83 -31.53
CA MET A 581 49.15 -26.94 -31.99
C MET A 581 49.40 -27.25 -33.48
N GLU A 582 49.73 -26.25 -34.29
CA GLU A 582 50.09 -26.42 -35.71
C GLU A 582 51.51 -27.02 -35.88
N ARG A 583 52.43 -26.79 -34.94
CA ARG A 583 53.75 -27.45 -34.88
C ARG A 583 53.74 -28.90 -34.41
N GLN A 584 52.63 -29.40 -33.85
CA GLN A 584 52.46 -30.81 -33.50
C GLN A 584 51.73 -31.60 -34.59
N LEU A 585 51.27 -30.93 -35.66
CA LEU A 585 50.52 -31.53 -36.77
C LEU A 585 51.24 -31.43 -38.14
N LEU A 586 52.47 -30.91 -38.17
CA LEU A 586 53.44 -30.97 -39.27
C LEU A 586 54.68 -31.72 -38.78
#